data_AF-A0A932N0G9-F1
#
_entry.id   AF-A0A932N0G9-F1
#
_cell.length_a   1.000
_cell.length_b   1.000
_cell.length_c   1.000
_cell.angle_alpha   90.00
_cell.angle_beta   90.00
_cell.angle_gamma   90.00
#
_symmetry.space_group_name_H-M   'P 1'
#
loop_
_entity.id
_entity.type
_entity.pdbx_description
1 polymer ?
#
loop_
_entity_poly.entity_id
_entity_poly.type
_entity_poly.pdbx_seq_one_letter_code
_entity_poly.pdbx_strand_id
1 'polypeptide(L)'
;MSTHLSPDHPADDDQLPQRRLPFWVALAMSVALVGPTLAMSGNGQGLIGSVGKAIPLVFLIGLVGVSLVGYSFVRLTRHLNHAGSAYGLVGGTIGPRAGFFSGFAMLGAYVGFSIGTLALTAAFVNAFIAKLQPGNDNPYQLPWLAVVAVGAVISFLLSGRDVRLLGKILLGIEGVGIVAMLVLVVVIFAKGGAPSTGIDLSVFTFDGVSASAVISGVVAAFLSWAGFEACASMGEETDDPGRNIPRALAGTLILTGVLFVVVMCAQVVGFGTDAAGLDAFQNSGNTLGDLGAGYIGQWFSLLIIFTAIVSAFGCHLATSATSGRMLFAFGRDGFGPKALAHIHAGTGGPRRATWLVVAVALVVDVICGVLGWPDMGTGDPAINTYFLFAVAGSVCLMVCYLLVEVAAAWFVGAPKFAHVHGGASKVAGLALPLLGAAVILVVLWFNVKDAQEWAAAPLLGLYWCAIGLVIAIAASRIAKRVGESLTRELDLAPPVTP
;
A
#
# COMPACT_ATOMS: atom_id res chain seq x y z
N MET A 1 16.14 54.41 -35.19
CA MET A 1 16.13 54.40 -33.72
C MET A 1 14.88 53.66 -33.30
N SER A 2 15.06 52.39 -32.96
CA SER A 2 14.04 51.35 -32.79
C SER A 2 13.39 51.39 -31.41
N THR A 3 12.07 51.29 -31.35
CA THR A 3 11.32 50.93 -30.14
C THR A 3 10.33 49.82 -30.52
N HIS A 4 10.75 48.57 -30.37
CA HIS A 4 9.85 47.43 -30.32
C HIS A 4 9.67 47.06 -28.85
N LEU A 5 8.46 47.28 -28.35
CA LEU A 5 7.98 46.72 -27.08
C LEU A 5 7.68 45.24 -27.32
N SER A 6 8.38 44.36 -26.61
CA SER A 6 8.00 42.95 -26.48
C SER A 6 6.74 42.85 -25.60
N PRO A 7 5.75 42.00 -25.93
CA PRO A 7 4.64 41.74 -25.02
C PRO A 7 5.08 40.81 -23.89
N ASP A 8 4.82 41.22 -22.67
CA ASP A 8 4.98 40.43 -21.45
C ASP A 8 4.25 39.08 -21.57
N HIS A 9 4.99 37.99 -21.40
CA HIS A 9 4.42 36.68 -21.11
C HIS A 9 3.72 36.75 -19.74
N PRO A 10 2.43 36.40 -19.61
CA PRO A 10 1.82 36.26 -18.30
C PRO A 10 2.53 35.13 -17.55
N ALA A 11 2.95 35.43 -16.31
CA ALA A 11 3.57 34.49 -15.40
C ALA A 11 2.65 33.27 -15.19
N ASP A 12 3.22 32.09 -15.40
CA ASP A 12 2.61 30.78 -15.24
C ASP A 12 2.50 30.46 -13.73
N ASP A 13 1.57 31.14 -13.04
CA ASP A 13 1.40 31.08 -11.57
C ASP A 13 0.67 29.82 -11.06
N ASP A 14 0.29 28.88 -11.95
CA ASP A 14 -0.44 27.65 -11.60
C ASP A 14 0.43 26.38 -11.60
N GLN A 15 1.75 26.48 -11.82
CA GLN A 15 2.64 25.31 -11.76
C GLN A 15 3.19 25.07 -10.35
N LEU A 16 2.97 23.86 -9.82
CA LEU A 16 3.59 23.40 -8.57
C LEU A 16 5.13 23.56 -8.67
N PRO A 17 5.81 24.07 -7.62
CA PRO A 17 7.24 24.34 -7.68
C PRO A 17 8.03 23.06 -8.04
N GLN A 18 8.75 23.12 -9.16
CA GLN A 18 9.59 22.04 -9.70
C GLN A 18 10.71 21.69 -8.71
N ARG A 19 10.43 20.74 -7.82
CA ARG A 19 11.39 20.20 -6.85
C ARG A 19 12.13 19.04 -7.51
N ARG A 20 13.43 18.92 -7.26
CA ARG A 20 14.27 17.79 -7.72
C ARG A 20 14.56 16.85 -6.56
N LEU A 21 13.75 15.82 -6.39
CA LEU A 21 13.90 14.81 -5.35
C LEU A 21 14.93 13.78 -5.81
N PRO A 22 15.97 13.48 -5.01
CA PRO A 22 16.95 12.48 -5.37
C PRO A 22 16.36 11.07 -5.22
N PHE A 23 16.98 10.10 -5.91
CA PHE A 23 16.64 8.67 -5.86
C PHE A 23 16.31 8.14 -4.45
N TRP A 24 17.13 8.46 -3.45
CA TRP A 24 16.93 7.96 -2.08
C TRP A 24 15.63 8.44 -1.45
N VAL A 25 15.18 9.65 -1.80
CA VAL A 25 13.90 10.17 -1.30
C VAL A 25 12.74 9.45 -2.00
N ALA A 26 12.82 9.20 -3.30
CA ALA A 26 11.81 8.42 -4.02
C ALA A 26 11.71 6.99 -3.47
N LEU A 27 12.84 6.30 -3.27
CA LEU A 27 12.89 4.97 -2.64
C LEU A 27 12.25 5.00 -1.25
N ALA A 28 12.65 5.97 -0.43
CA ALA A 28 12.17 6.09 0.93
C ALA A 28 10.66 6.37 1.01
N MET A 29 10.10 7.14 0.08
CA MET A 29 8.65 7.38 -0.01
C MET A 29 7.87 6.09 -0.30
N SER A 30 8.36 5.26 -1.23
CA SER A 30 7.76 3.95 -1.51
C SER A 30 7.88 3.00 -0.31
N VAL A 31 9.05 2.91 0.32
CA VAL A 31 9.24 2.10 1.53
C VAL A 31 8.34 2.58 2.66
N ALA A 32 8.20 3.90 2.85
CA ALA A 32 7.33 4.46 3.89
C ALA A 32 5.84 4.14 3.65
N LEU A 33 5.37 4.16 2.40
CA LEU A 33 3.96 3.82 2.11
C LEU A 33 3.67 2.32 2.31
N VAL A 34 4.64 1.47 1.94
CA VAL A 34 4.57 0.02 2.24
C VAL A 34 4.46 -0.22 3.75
N GLY A 35 5.10 0.61 4.57
CA GLY A 35 5.10 0.50 6.03
C GLY A 35 5.67 -0.83 6.55
N PRO A 36 6.95 -1.18 6.31
CA PRO A 36 7.54 -2.43 6.77
C PRO A 36 7.23 -2.81 8.21
N THR A 37 7.29 -1.85 9.13
CA THR A 37 7.12 -2.08 10.55
C THR A 37 5.67 -2.43 10.90
N LEU A 38 4.67 -1.75 10.30
CA LEU A 38 3.26 -2.14 10.48
C LEU A 38 3.01 -3.53 9.86
N ALA A 39 3.50 -3.76 8.64
CA ALA A 39 3.24 -4.98 7.89
C ALA A 39 3.80 -6.20 8.62
N MET A 40 5.04 -6.11 9.12
CA MET A 40 5.67 -7.21 9.84
C MET A 40 5.13 -7.43 11.25
N SER A 41 4.53 -6.41 11.86
CA SER A 41 3.90 -6.51 13.19
C SER A 41 2.53 -7.18 13.19
N GLY A 42 1.85 -7.26 12.04
CA GLY A 42 0.45 -7.69 11.97
C GLY A 42 0.10 -8.67 10.84
N ASN A 43 0.69 -8.54 9.65
CA ASN A 43 0.20 -9.27 8.47
C ASN A 43 0.42 -10.77 8.54
N GLY A 44 1.46 -11.21 9.26
CA GLY A 44 1.73 -12.63 9.47
C GLY A 44 0.61 -13.35 10.22
N GLN A 45 -0.11 -12.64 11.10
CA GLN A 45 -1.15 -13.22 11.96
C GLN A 45 -2.30 -13.80 11.15
N GLY A 46 -2.75 -13.06 10.13
CA GLY A 46 -3.84 -13.49 9.25
C GLY A 46 -3.49 -14.71 8.38
N LEU A 47 -2.21 -15.12 8.34
CA LEU A 47 -1.73 -16.23 7.53
C LEU A 47 -1.55 -17.52 8.34
N ILE A 48 -1.30 -17.44 9.65
CA ILE A 48 -0.99 -18.60 10.51
C ILE A 48 -2.06 -19.69 10.39
N GLY A 49 -3.34 -19.35 10.51
CA GLY A 49 -4.42 -20.33 10.46
C GLY A 49 -4.53 -21.10 9.12
N SER A 50 -3.94 -20.56 8.05
CA SER A 50 -4.00 -21.18 6.70
C SER A 50 -2.72 -21.92 6.32
N VAL A 51 -1.54 -21.33 6.59
CA VAL A 51 -0.24 -21.85 6.13
C VAL A 51 0.69 -22.25 7.27
N GLY A 52 0.27 -22.07 8.52
CA GLY A 52 1.01 -22.46 9.72
C GLY A 52 2.43 -21.91 9.72
N LYS A 53 3.41 -22.79 9.95
CA LYS A 53 4.83 -22.44 9.98
C LYS A 53 5.43 -22.05 8.62
N ALA A 54 4.73 -22.27 7.50
CA ALA A 54 5.24 -22.04 6.14
C ALA A 54 5.15 -20.57 5.68
N ILE A 55 4.80 -19.63 6.57
CA ILE A 55 4.71 -18.18 6.28
C ILE A 55 5.95 -17.63 5.56
N PRO A 56 7.20 -17.93 5.97
CA PRO A 56 8.37 -17.34 5.31
C PRO A 56 8.47 -17.74 3.83
N LEU A 57 8.12 -19.00 3.53
CA LEU A 57 8.10 -19.53 2.16
C LEU A 57 6.97 -18.89 1.34
N VAL A 58 5.83 -18.65 1.96
CA VAL A 58 4.69 -17.92 1.38
C VAL A 58 5.06 -16.49 1.03
N PHE A 59 5.77 -15.76 1.92
CA PHE A 59 6.30 -14.44 1.62
C PHE A 59 7.38 -14.46 0.53
N LEU A 60 8.20 -15.52 0.46
CA LEU A 60 9.22 -15.67 -0.58
C LEU A 60 8.59 -15.85 -1.97
N ILE A 61 7.55 -16.67 -2.09
CA ILE A 61 6.82 -16.83 -3.35
C ILE A 61 6.03 -15.55 -3.67
N GLY A 62 5.46 -14.90 -2.66
CA GLY A 62 4.81 -13.59 -2.79
C GLY A 62 5.75 -12.53 -3.37
N LEU A 63 7.00 -12.49 -2.92
CA LEU A 63 8.06 -11.63 -3.47
C LEU A 63 8.28 -11.87 -4.96
N VAL A 64 8.32 -13.12 -5.41
CA VAL A 64 8.43 -13.45 -6.83
C VAL A 64 7.22 -12.91 -7.60
N GLY A 65 6.01 -13.14 -7.08
CA GLY A 65 4.77 -12.66 -7.68
C GLY A 65 4.71 -11.14 -7.82
N VAL A 66 4.99 -10.40 -6.75
CA VAL A 66 5.01 -8.93 -6.78
C VAL A 66 6.16 -8.37 -7.60
N SER A 67 7.28 -9.08 -7.72
CA SER A 67 8.38 -8.66 -8.60
C SER A 67 8.01 -8.75 -10.08
N LEU A 68 7.18 -9.73 -10.48
CA LEU A 68 6.63 -9.80 -11.84
C LEU A 68 5.72 -8.60 -12.13
N VAL A 69 4.88 -8.21 -11.17
CA VAL A 69 4.03 -7.01 -11.29
C VAL A 69 4.87 -5.73 -11.32
N GLY A 70 5.85 -5.66 -10.42
CA GLY A 70 6.81 -4.57 -10.35
C GLY A 70 7.59 -4.36 -11.64
N TYR A 71 7.89 -5.43 -12.38
CA TYR A 71 8.56 -5.32 -13.69
C TYR A 71 7.75 -4.45 -14.67
N SER A 72 6.43 -4.62 -14.73
CA SER A 72 5.54 -3.83 -15.59
C SER A 72 5.54 -2.35 -15.19
N PHE A 73 5.51 -2.05 -13.90
CA PHE A 73 5.67 -0.68 -13.39
C PHE A 73 7.03 -0.08 -13.75
N VAL A 74 8.13 -0.77 -13.44
CA VAL A 74 9.51 -0.35 -13.75
C VAL A 74 9.67 -0.06 -15.24
N ARG A 75 9.02 -0.86 -16.08
CA ARG A 75 9.10 -0.71 -17.53
C ARG A 75 8.31 0.49 -18.03
N LEU A 76 7.05 0.62 -17.63
CA LEU A 76 6.19 1.72 -18.07
C LEU A 76 6.72 3.07 -17.54
N THR A 77 7.20 3.11 -16.30
CA THR A 77 7.79 4.33 -15.71
C THR A 77 9.08 4.77 -16.39
N ARG A 78 9.85 3.91 -17.08
CA ARG A 78 10.96 4.40 -17.92
C ARG A 78 10.51 5.37 -19.02
N HIS A 79 9.24 5.31 -19.43
CA HIS A 79 8.68 6.16 -20.47
C HIS A 79 7.70 7.21 -19.94
N LEU A 80 6.86 6.81 -18.98
CA LEU A 80 5.77 7.61 -18.43
C LEU A 80 6.12 8.02 -17.00
N ASN A 81 6.76 9.18 -16.85
CA ASN A 81 7.32 9.70 -15.59
C ASN A 81 6.53 10.87 -15.01
N HIS A 82 5.20 10.84 -15.15
CA HIS A 82 4.36 11.92 -14.64
C HIS A 82 3.59 11.51 -13.38
N ALA A 83 3.04 12.49 -12.66
CA ALA A 83 2.46 12.36 -11.32
C ALA A 83 1.26 11.39 -11.18
N GLY A 84 0.79 10.80 -12.29
CA GLY A 84 -0.41 9.97 -12.31
C GLY A 84 -0.28 8.52 -11.83
N SER A 85 0.89 8.04 -11.41
CA SER A 85 1.09 6.64 -10.95
C SER A 85 0.39 5.63 -11.90
N ALA A 86 -0.21 4.54 -11.39
CA ALA A 86 -0.88 3.52 -12.17
C ALA A 86 -1.98 4.04 -13.11
N TYR A 87 -2.71 5.11 -12.73
CA TYR A 87 -3.77 5.66 -13.58
C TYR A 87 -3.20 6.40 -14.79
N GLY A 88 -2.12 7.16 -14.59
CA GLY A 88 -1.39 7.83 -15.67
C GLY A 88 -0.73 6.83 -16.61
N LEU A 89 -0.15 5.77 -16.06
CA LEU A 89 0.44 4.67 -16.83
C LEU A 89 -0.60 3.98 -17.74
N VAL A 90 -1.76 3.62 -17.19
CA VAL A 90 -2.84 2.95 -17.96
C VAL A 90 -3.51 3.93 -18.93
N GLY A 91 -3.77 5.16 -18.51
CA GLY A 91 -4.40 6.21 -19.31
C GLY A 91 -3.57 6.58 -20.53
N GLY A 92 -2.26 6.75 -20.35
CA GLY A 92 -1.32 7.08 -21.41
C GLY A 92 -0.98 5.95 -22.39
N THR A 93 -1.31 4.70 -22.05
CA THR A 93 -1.02 3.52 -22.88
C THR A 93 -2.25 2.97 -23.59
N ILE A 94 -3.30 2.65 -22.83
CA ILE A 94 -4.53 2.02 -23.32
C ILE A 94 -5.56 3.09 -23.68
N GLY A 95 -5.61 4.17 -22.89
CA GLY A 95 -6.43 5.34 -23.17
C GLY A 95 -7.18 5.89 -21.96
N PRO A 96 -7.76 7.11 -22.11
CA PRO A 96 -8.40 7.87 -21.03
C PRO A 96 -9.38 7.10 -20.13
N ARG A 97 -10.23 6.26 -20.72
CA ARG A 97 -11.27 5.53 -19.97
C ARG A 97 -10.70 4.43 -19.09
N ALA A 98 -9.68 3.72 -19.59
CA ALA A 98 -8.98 2.70 -18.81
C ALA A 98 -8.18 3.35 -17.68
N GLY A 99 -7.56 4.52 -17.93
CA GLY A 99 -6.90 5.32 -16.90
C GLY A 99 -7.87 5.79 -15.80
N PHE A 100 -9.05 6.28 -16.16
CA PHE A 100 -10.08 6.62 -15.16
C PHE A 100 -10.44 5.40 -14.29
N PHE A 101 -10.68 4.24 -14.91
CA PHE A 101 -11.06 3.03 -14.19
C PHE A 101 -9.95 2.54 -13.24
N SER A 102 -8.69 2.50 -13.69
CA SER A 102 -7.56 2.14 -12.82
C SER A 102 -7.36 3.15 -11.69
N GLY A 103 -7.56 4.45 -11.94
CA GLY A 103 -7.56 5.48 -10.91
C GLY A 103 -8.69 5.30 -9.91
N PHE A 104 -9.90 4.97 -10.35
CA PHE A 104 -11.03 4.72 -9.45
C PHE A 104 -10.80 3.48 -8.59
N ALA A 105 -10.25 2.40 -9.16
CA ALA A 105 -9.85 1.22 -8.39
C ALA A 105 -8.77 1.57 -7.34
N MET A 106 -7.74 2.32 -7.72
CA MET A 106 -6.69 2.75 -6.80
C MET A 106 -7.20 3.70 -5.70
N LEU A 107 -8.21 4.52 -5.97
CA LEU A 107 -8.90 5.32 -4.94
C LEU A 107 -9.56 4.41 -3.89
N GLY A 108 -10.24 3.34 -4.33
CA GLY A 108 -10.83 2.35 -3.42
C GLY A 108 -9.79 1.66 -2.55
N ALA A 109 -8.63 1.33 -3.14
CA ALA A 109 -7.51 0.75 -2.41
C ALA A 109 -7.02 1.65 -1.28
N TYR A 110 -6.71 2.92 -1.58
CA TYR A 110 -6.18 3.85 -0.59
C TYR A 110 -7.22 4.28 0.45
N VAL A 111 -8.51 4.36 0.10
CA VAL A 111 -9.58 4.57 1.09
C VAL A 111 -9.68 3.36 2.02
N GLY A 112 -9.65 2.12 1.48
CA GLY A 112 -9.64 0.90 2.27
C GLY A 112 -8.44 0.84 3.22
N PHE A 113 -7.22 1.08 2.73
CA PHE A 113 -6.04 1.12 3.58
C PHE A 113 -6.10 2.23 4.62
N SER A 114 -6.65 3.40 4.30
CA SER A 114 -6.86 4.48 5.28
C SER A 114 -7.77 4.03 6.42
N ILE A 115 -8.89 3.36 6.13
CA ILE A 115 -9.79 2.78 7.14
C ILE A 115 -9.02 1.75 7.97
N GLY A 116 -8.48 0.72 7.32
CA GLY A 116 -7.88 -0.41 8.02
C GLY A 116 -6.68 0.00 8.88
N THR A 117 -5.78 0.84 8.38
CA THR A 117 -4.57 1.24 9.13
C THR A 117 -4.87 2.19 10.28
N LEU A 118 -5.97 2.94 10.23
CA LEU A 118 -6.46 3.70 11.39
C LEU A 118 -6.95 2.76 12.50
N ALA A 119 -7.73 1.72 12.15
CA ALA A 119 -8.12 0.68 13.09
C ALA A 119 -6.89 -0.06 13.66
N LEU A 120 -5.93 -0.46 12.82
CA LEU A 120 -4.69 -1.12 13.26
C LEU A 120 -3.87 -0.25 14.22
N THR A 121 -3.87 1.07 14.02
CA THR A 121 -3.24 2.01 14.96
C THR A 121 -3.84 1.86 16.36
N ALA A 122 -5.16 1.68 16.48
CA ALA A 122 -5.81 1.46 17.77
C ALA A 122 -5.40 0.12 18.41
N ALA A 123 -5.32 -0.95 17.63
CA ALA A 123 -4.83 -2.25 18.10
C ALA A 123 -3.40 -2.15 18.65
N PHE A 124 -2.49 -1.51 17.92
CA PHE A 124 -1.10 -1.35 18.37
C PHE A 124 -0.96 -0.41 19.58
N VAL A 125 -1.81 0.62 19.71
CA VAL A 125 -1.86 1.43 20.93
C VAL A 125 -2.27 0.57 22.13
N ASN A 126 -3.27 -0.30 21.98
CA ASN A 126 -3.67 -1.22 23.04
C ASN A 126 -2.59 -2.26 23.35
N ALA A 127 -1.87 -2.77 22.34
CA ALA A 127 -0.71 -3.64 22.54
C ALA A 127 0.39 -2.93 23.34
N PHE A 128 0.66 -1.64 23.06
CA PHE A 128 1.62 -0.83 23.82
C PHE A 128 1.18 -0.65 25.28
N ILE A 129 -0.10 -0.33 25.51
CA ILE A 129 -0.66 -0.16 26.86
C ILE A 129 -0.62 -1.48 27.64
N ALA A 130 -0.91 -2.61 26.99
CA ALA A 130 -0.79 -3.93 27.60
C ALA A 130 0.65 -4.21 28.04
N LYS A 131 1.63 -3.85 27.20
CA LYS A 131 3.06 -3.95 27.52
C LYS A 131 3.51 -3.00 28.64
N LEU A 132 2.80 -1.92 28.94
CA LEU A 132 3.09 -1.11 30.12
C LEU A 132 2.61 -1.75 31.45
N GLN A 133 1.83 -2.83 31.38
CA GLN A 133 1.23 -3.51 32.53
C GLN A 133 1.70 -4.97 32.63
N PRO A 134 3.02 -5.23 32.79
CA PRO A 134 3.54 -6.59 32.82
C PRO A 134 2.95 -7.38 34.01
N GLY A 135 2.56 -8.64 33.76
CA GLY A 135 2.02 -9.54 34.78
C GLY A 135 0.53 -9.38 35.08
N ASN A 136 -0.19 -8.55 34.31
CA ASN A 136 -1.65 -8.50 34.36
C ASN A 136 -2.25 -9.37 33.23
N ASP A 137 -2.99 -10.40 33.61
CA ASP A 137 -3.65 -11.32 32.65
C ASP A 137 -4.76 -10.63 31.85
N ASN A 138 -5.33 -9.55 32.38
CA ASN A 138 -6.34 -8.71 31.71
C ASN A 138 -5.90 -7.25 31.78
N PRO A 139 -4.91 -6.84 30.97
CA PRO A 139 -4.42 -5.47 30.96
C PRO A 139 -5.54 -4.50 30.62
N TYR A 140 -5.52 -3.32 31.23
CA TYR A 140 -6.43 -2.25 30.83
C TYR A 140 -6.24 -1.93 29.35
N GLN A 141 -7.34 -1.89 28.59
CA GLN A 141 -7.36 -1.49 27.19
C GLN A 141 -8.23 -0.26 27.02
N LEU A 142 -7.82 0.65 26.14
CA LEU A 142 -8.67 1.74 25.70
C LEU A 142 -9.74 1.20 24.75
N PRO A 143 -10.97 1.74 24.79
CA PRO A 143 -11.93 1.49 23.72
C PRO A 143 -11.29 1.88 22.39
N TRP A 144 -11.16 0.92 21.47
CA TRP A 144 -10.42 1.14 20.22
C TRP A 144 -11.01 2.30 19.39
N LEU A 145 -12.33 2.48 19.43
CA LEU A 145 -13.03 3.63 18.82
C LEU A 145 -12.59 4.98 19.39
N ALA A 146 -12.20 5.05 20.67
CA ALA A 146 -11.68 6.29 21.25
C ALA A 146 -10.30 6.62 20.66
N VAL A 147 -9.45 5.61 20.46
CA VAL A 147 -8.15 5.79 19.82
C VAL A 147 -8.31 6.18 18.35
N VAL A 148 -9.23 5.53 17.63
CA VAL A 148 -9.60 5.90 16.25
C VAL A 148 -10.10 7.35 16.17
N ALA A 149 -10.98 7.76 17.08
CA ALA A 149 -11.48 9.13 17.12
C ALA A 149 -10.36 10.15 17.35
N VAL A 150 -9.44 9.87 18.28
CA VAL A 150 -8.25 10.71 18.51
C VAL A 150 -7.36 10.73 17.27
N GLY A 151 -7.09 9.59 16.66
CA GLY A 151 -6.32 9.47 15.42
C GLY A 151 -6.93 10.29 14.29
N ALA A 152 -8.25 10.18 14.07
CA ALA A 152 -8.97 10.95 13.07
C ALA A 152 -8.89 12.46 13.35
N VAL A 153 -9.04 12.90 14.61
CA VAL A 153 -8.88 14.31 15.00
C VAL A 153 -7.47 14.81 14.66
N ILE A 154 -6.43 14.04 15.00
CA ILE A 154 -5.05 14.37 14.63
C ILE A 154 -4.92 14.45 13.10
N SER A 155 -5.48 13.48 12.36
CA SER A 155 -5.50 13.49 10.90
C SER A 155 -6.18 14.73 10.31
N PHE A 156 -7.31 15.19 10.87
CA PHE A 156 -7.97 16.43 10.44
C PHE A 156 -7.10 17.68 10.66
N LEU A 157 -6.37 17.73 11.79
CA LEU A 157 -5.48 18.83 12.15
C LEU A 157 -4.20 18.84 11.29
N LEU A 158 -3.68 17.67 10.94
CA LEU A 158 -2.49 17.54 10.09
C LEU A 158 -2.82 17.69 8.60
N SER A 159 -4.05 17.38 8.19
CA SER A 159 -4.51 17.49 6.80
C SER A 159 -4.33 18.91 6.27
N GLY A 160 -3.51 19.02 5.21
CA GLY A 160 -3.20 20.27 4.51
C GLY A 160 -1.93 20.98 5.02
N ARG A 161 -1.40 20.66 6.20
CA ARG A 161 -0.09 21.22 6.61
C ARG A 161 1.01 20.63 5.74
N ASP A 162 2.16 21.33 5.69
CA ASP A 162 3.30 20.97 4.87
C ASP A 162 3.79 19.54 5.21
N VAL A 163 3.28 18.57 4.45
CA VAL A 163 3.40 17.11 4.70
C VAL A 163 4.85 16.65 4.65
N ARG A 164 5.76 17.53 4.18
CA ARG A 164 7.18 17.26 4.05
C ARG A 164 7.89 17.03 5.39
N LEU A 165 7.60 17.82 6.42
CA LEU A 165 8.22 17.60 7.73
C LEU A 165 7.68 16.30 8.37
N LEU A 166 6.35 16.12 8.28
CA LEU A 166 5.69 14.93 8.82
C LEU A 166 6.17 13.66 8.11
N GLY A 167 6.25 13.66 6.78
CA GLY A 167 6.76 12.52 6.00
C GLY A 167 8.22 12.19 6.33
N LYS A 168 9.08 13.20 6.55
CA LYS A 168 10.46 12.96 7.00
C LYS A 168 10.53 12.34 8.40
N ILE A 169 9.68 12.80 9.33
CA ILE A 169 9.60 12.24 10.68
C ILE A 169 9.11 10.80 10.64
N LEU A 170 8.01 10.55 9.92
CA LEU A 170 7.44 9.21 9.75
C LEU A 170 8.47 8.25 9.13
N LEU A 171 9.17 8.69 8.10
CA LEU A 171 10.24 7.92 7.47
C LEU A 171 11.42 7.66 8.44
N GLY A 172 11.82 8.64 9.23
CA GLY A 172 12.88 8.47 10.22
C GLY A 172 12.51 7.44 11.29
N ILE A 173 11.28 7.49 11.78
CA ILE A 173 10.74 6.53 12.75
C ILE A 173 10.62 5.14 12.13
N GLU A 174 10.17 5.04 10.87
CA GLU A 174 10.14 3.78 10.12
C GLU A 174 11.55 3.18 9.99
N GLY A 175 12.57 4.02 9.73
CA GLY A 175 13.96 3.58 9.71
C GLY A 175 14.42 2.98 11.04
N VAL A 176 14.01 3.57 12.17
CA VAL A 176 14.26 3.00 13.51
C VAL A 176 13.55 1.66 13.67
N GLY A 177 12.31 1.54 13.21
CA GLY A 177 11.54 0.29 13.21
C GLY A 177 12.23 -0.82 12.41
N ILE A 178 12.71 -0.51 11.20
CA ILE A 178 13.47 -1.45 10.35
C ILE A 178 14.75 -1.91 11.05
N VAL A 179 15.51 -1.00 11.63
CA VAL A 179 16.73 -1.35 12.38
C VAL A 179 16.39 -2.22 13.59
N ALA A 180 15.34 -1.88 14.34
CA ALA A 180 14.87 -2.68 15.47
C ALA A 180 14.47 -4.09 15.02
N MET A 181 13.71 -4.24 13.95
CA MET A 181 13.38 -5.56 13.39
C MET A 181 14.62 -6.38 13.06
N LEU A 182 15.64 -5.79 12.42
CA LEU A 182 16.88 -6.49 12.11
C LEU A 182 17.67 -6.88 13.36
N VAL A 183 17.71 -6.02 14.38
CA VAL A 183 18.31 -6.35 15.69
C VAL A 183 17.57 -7.53 16.32
N LEU A 184 16.25 -7.51 16.30
CA LEU A 184 15.43 -8.59 16.86
C LEU A 184 15.67 -9.92 16.13
N VAL A 185 15.73 -9.90 14.79
CA VAL A 185 16.09 -11.06 13.97
C VAL A 185 17.41 -11.67 14.43
N VAL A 186 18.46 -10.84 14.53
CA VAL A 186 19.79 -11.31 14.96
C VAL A 186 19.74 -11.91 16.37
N VAL A 187 19.04 -11.28 17.31
CA VAL A 187 18.93 -11.78 18.69
C VAL A 187 18.17 -13.10 18.77
N ILE A 188 17.08 -13.28 18.00
CA ILE A 188 16.31 -14.53 17.96
C ILE A 188 17.21 -15.69 17.55
N PHE A 189 17.94 -15.54 16.45
CA PHE A 189 18.86 -16.58 15.98
C PHE A 189 20.06 -16.77 16.91
N ALA A 190 20.62 -15.70 17.48
CA ALA A 190 21.72 -15.80 18.44
C ALA A 190 21.33 -16.54 19.74
N LYS A 191 20.06 -16.45 20.14
CA LYS A 191 19.51 -17.20 21.28
C LYS A 191 19.02 -18.61 20.94
N GLY A 192 19.12 -19.03 19.67
CA GLY A 192 18.77 -20.38 19.25
C GLY A 192 17.29 -20.61 18.94
N GLY A 193 16.50 -19.57 18.66
CA GLY A 193 15.07 -19.70 18.37
C GLY A 193 14.21 -19.90 19.61
N ALA A 194 12.97 -20.40 19.45
CA ALA A 194 12.06 -20.64 20.57
C ALA A 194 12.60 -21.76 21.49
N PRO A 195 12.43 -21.69 22.82
CA PRO A 195 12.89 -22.75 23.72
C PRO A 195 12.28 -24.13 23.44
N SER A 196 11.06 -24.19 22.90
CA SER A 196 10.35 -25.45 22.62
C SER A 196 10.84 -26.14 21.35
N THR A 197 11.16 -25.39 20.30
CA THR A 197 11.46 -25.94 18.96
C THR A 197 12.87 -25.64 18.46
N GLY A 198 13.58 -24.70 19.10
CA GLY A 198 14.89 -24.22 18.65
C GLY A 198 14.82 -23.48 17.31
N ILE A 199 15.95 -23.50 16.57
CA ILE A 199 15.99 -23.05 15.17
C ILE A 199 15.47 -24.17 14.28
N ASP A 200 14.17 -24.15 14.02
CA ASP A 200 13.50 -25.11 13.14
C ASP A 200 13.40 -24.55 11.72
N LEU A 201 14.17 -25.12 10.77
CA LEU A 201 14.15 -24.74 9.37
C LEU A 201 13.01 -25.39 8.56
N SER A 202 12.15 -26.19 9.21
CA SER A 202 10.94 -26.70 8.57
C SER A 202 9.92 -25.62 8.22
N VAL A 203 10.17 -24.35 8.61
CA VAL A 203 9.46 -23.16 8.11
C VAL A 203 9.59 -22.96 6.59
N PHE A 204 10.54 -23.64 5.94
CA PHE A 204 10.71 -23.69 4.48
C PHE A 204 10.18 -24.98 3.85
N THR A 205 9.26 -25.69 4.51
CA THR A 205 8.56 -26.83 3.93
C THR A 205 7.05 -26.59 3.88
N PHE A 206 6.38 -27.27 2.96
CA PHE A 206 4.91 -27.28 2.85
C PHE A 206 4.30 -28.51 3.52
N ASP A 207 5.02 -29.16 4.44
CA ASP A 207 4.55 -30.37 5.08
C ASP A 207 3.29 -30.08 5.90
N GLY A 208 2.20 -30.76 5.56
CA GLY A 208 0.90 -30.56 6.20
C GLY A 208 0.12 -29.34 5.71
N VAL A 209 0.61 -28.60 4.71
CA VAL A 209 -0.08 -27.44 4.11
C VAL A 209 -0.57 -27.78 2.72
N SER A 210 -1.87 -27.63 2.46
CA SER A 210 -2.42 -27.88 1.12
C SER A 210 -1.91 -26.87 0.10
N ALA A 211 -1.74 -27.28 -1.16
CA ALA A 211 -1.35 -26.36 -2.24
C ALA A 211 -2.33 -25.18 -2.39
N SER A 212 -3.63 -25.41 -2.17
CA SER A 212 -4.64 -24.35 -2.14
C SER A 212 -4.35 -23.32 -1.05
N ALA A 213 -4.01 -23.77 0.16
CA ALA A 213 -3.70 -22.88 1.28
C ALA A 213 -2.41 -22.09 1.04
N VAL A 214 -1.37 -22.74 0.47
CA VAL A 214 -0.15 -22.05 0.05
C VAL A 214 -0.47 -20.93 -0.94
N ILE A 215 -1.26 -21.23 -1.99
CA ILE A 215 -1.64 -20.23 -2.97
C ILE A 215 -2.41 -19.08 -2.29
N SER A 216 -3.45 -19.36 -1.51
CA SER A 216 -4.19 -18.32 -0.75
C SER A 216 -3.29 -17.51 0.20
N GLY A 217 -2.27 -18.13 0.78
CA GLY A 217 -1.31 -17.46 1.65
C GLY A 217 -0.37 -16.54 0.88
N VAL A 218 0.19 -16.98 -0.25
CA VAL A 218 1.05 -16.17 -1.15
C VAL A 218 0.32 -14.91 -1.58
N VAL A 219 -0.96 -15.10 -1.83
CA VAL A 219 -1.92 -14.10 -2.24
C VAL A 219 -2.16 -13.06 -1.15
N ALA A 220 -2.35 -13.48 0.10
CA ALA A 220 -2.45 -12.55 1.23
C ALA A 220 -1.10 -11.90 1.58
N ALA A 221 0.02 -12.60 1.39
CA ALA A 221 1.36 -12.04 1.57
C ALA A 221 1.67 -10.93 0.56
N PHE A 222 1.22 -11.07 -0.69
CA PHE A 222 1.32 -10.04 -1.74
C PHE A 222 0.81 -8.68 -1.26
N LEU A 223 -0.22 -8.67 -0.39
CA LEU A 223 -0.82 -7.45 0.15
C LEU A 223 0.15 -6.66 1.02
N SER A 224 1.17 -7.30 1.60
CA SER A 224 2.20 -6.65 2.41
C SER A 224 3.07 -5.70 1.59
N TRP A 225 3.09 -5.82 0.25
CA TRP A 225 3.81 -4.92 -0.65
C TRP A 225 2.94 -3.83 -1.26
N ALA A 226 1.67 -3.73 -0.86
CA ALA A 226 0.80 -2.66 -1.33
C ALA A 226 1.44 -1.28 -1.06
N GLY A 227 1.48 -0.43 -2.09
CA GLY A 227 2.10 0.89 -2.00
C GLY A 227 3.56 0.95 -2.43
N PHE A 228 4.18 -0.15 -2.89
CA PHE A 228 5.53 -0.10 -3.47
C PHE A 228 5.62 0.90 -4.63
N GLU A 229 4.52 1.13 -5.34
CA GLU A 229 4.39 2.04 -6.48
C GLU A 229 4.31 3.52 -6.10
N ALA A 230 4.27 3.88 -4.82
CA ALA A 230 4.04 5.24 -4.36
C ALA A 230 4.94 6.28 -5.04
N CYS A 231 6.23 5.96 -5.21
CA CYS A 231 7.18 6.89 -5.83
C CYS A 231 6.81 7.26 -7.29
N ALA A 232 6.06 6.43 -8.00
CA ALA A 232 5.60 6.72 -9.36
C ALA A 232 4.67 7.94 -9.43
N SER A 233 4.01 8.30 -8.32
CA SER A 233 3.19 9.53 -8.23
C SER A 233 4.03 10.81 -8.11
N MET A 234 5.34 10.71 -7.89
CA MET A 234 6.24 11.84 -7.70
C MET A 234 7.23 12.00 -8.87
N GLY A 235 6.89 11.49 -10.05
CA GLY A 235 7.76 11.52 -11.24
C GLY A 235 8.20 12.94 -11.61
N GLU A 236 7.27 13.90 -11.61
CA GLU A 236 7.56 15.32 -11.91
C GLU A 236 8.43 16.01 -10.87
N GLU A 237 8.39 15.53 -9.63
CA GLU A 237 9.22 16.05 -8.54
C GLU A 237 10.56 15.29 -8.43
N THR A 238 10.82 14.26 -9.23
CA THR A 238 12.01 13.40 -9.10
C THR A 238 13.08 13.81 -10.09
N ASP A 239 14.32 13.94 -9.62
CA ASP A 239 15.48 14.18 -10.50
C ASP A 239 15.72 12.96 -11.39
N ASP A 240 15.97 13.15 -12.70
CA ASP A 240 16.13 12.07 -13.70
C ASP A 240 15.09 10.94 -13.52
N PRO A 241 13.78 11.23 -13.64
CA PRO A 241 12.74 10.32 -13.17
C PRO A 241 12.71 9.02 -13.98
N GLY A 242 13.03 9.07 -15.27
CA GLY A 242 13.12 7.88 -16.13
C GLY A 242 14.18 6.87 -15.73
N ARG A 243 15.13 7.26 -14.87
CA ARG A 243 16.12 6.35 -14.28
C ARG A 243 15.86 6.12 -12.80
N ASN A 244 15.50 7.16 -12.04
CA ASN A 244 15.39 7.09 -10.59
C ASN A 244 14.08 6.44 -10.11
N ILE A 245 12.93 6.68 -10.77
CA ILE A 245 11.66 6.03 -10.41
C ILE A 245 11.72 4.51 -10.62
N PRO A 246 12.14 3.99 -11.80
CA PRO A 246 12.26 2.54 -11.99
C PRO A 246 13.22 1.88 -11.00
N ARG A 247 14.31 2.56 -10.64
CA ARG A 247 15.25 2.06 -9.62
C ARG A 247 14.65 2.09 -8.22
N ALA A 248 13.87 3.10 -7.88
CA ALA A 248 13.21 3.21 -6.59
C ALA A 248 12.13 2.13 -6.43
N LEU A 249 11.35 1.86 -7.48
CA LEU A 249 10.39 0.75 -7.52
C LEU A 249 11.07 -0.61 -7.31
N ALA A 250 12.07 -0.92 -8.13
CA ALA A 250 12.81 -2.19 -8.02
C ALA A 250 13.55 -2.30 -6.67
N GLY A 251 14.16 -1.21 -6.21
CA GLY A 251 14.84 -1.15 -4.93
C GLY A 251 13.89 -1.37 -3.75
N THR A 252 12.68 -0.80 -3.80
CA THR A 252 11.66 -1.00 -2.77
C THR A 252 11.26 -2.47 -2.71
N LEU A 253 10.96 -3.08 -3.86
CA LEU A 253 10.55 -4.48 -3.94
C LEU A 253 11.63 -5.44 -3.41
N ILE A 254 12.89 -5.23 -3.78
CA ILE A 254 14.00 -6.07 -3.32
C ILE A 254 14.23 -5.86 -1.82
N LEU A 255 14.29 -4.60 -1.36
CA LEU A 255 14.58 -4.27 0.03
C LEU A 255 13.49 -4.82 0.97
N THR A 256 12.23 -4.47 0.71
CA THR A 256 11.09 -4.95 1.51
C THR A 256 10.87 -6.45 1.31
N GLY A 257 11.13 -6.96 0.10
CA GLY A 257 11.18 -8.37 -0.24
C GLY A 257 12.00 -9.22 0.71
N VAL A 258 13.30 -8.93 0.74
CA VAL A 258 14.26 -9.64 1.58
C VAL A 258 13.94 -9.41 3.06
N LEU A 259 13.63 -8.17 3.44
CA LEU A 259 13.29 -7.83 4.81
C LEU A 259 12.11 -8.68 5.32
N PHE A 260 11.02 -8.78 4.55
CA PHE A 260 9.82 -9.47 5.00
C PHE A 260 10.01 -10.97 5.13
N VAL A 261 10.72 -11.61 4.18
CA VAL A 261 11.03 -13.04 4.28
C VAL A 261 11.89 -13.33 5.50
N VAL A 262 12.94 -12.53 5.73
CA VAL A 262 13.86 -12.70 6.86
C VAL A 262 13.14 -12.46 8.19
N VAL A 263 12.36 -11.39 8.30
CA VAL A 263 11.62 -11.06 9.53
C VAL A 263 10.55 -12.11 9.80
N MET A 264 9.76 -12.53 8.81
CA MET A 264 8.76 -13.59 9.00
C MET A 264 9.40 -14.92 9.39
N CYS A 265 10.56 -15.27 8.82
CA CYS A 265 11.33 -16.44 9.24
C CYS A 265 11.71 -16.35 10.72
N ALA A 266 12.29 -15.23 11.13
CA ALA A 266 12.67 -15.03 12.52
C ALA A 266 11.46 -15.03 13.47
N GLN A 267 10.32 -14.47 13.04
CA GLN A 267 9.12 -14.45 13.87
C GLN A 267 8.56 -15.86 14.09
N VAL A 268 8.41 -16.67 13.05
CA VAL A 268 7.92 -18.05 13.20
C VAL A 268 8.90 -18.89 14.04
N VAL A 269 10.21 -18.75 13.82
CA VAL A 269 11.23 -19.42 14.63
C VAL A 269 11.23 -18.92 16.08
N GLY A 270 10.97 -17.63 16.30
CA GLY A 270 10.98 -17.00 17.62
C GLY A 270 9.74 -17.33 18.46
N PHE A 271 8.57 -17.44 17.84
CA PHE A 271 7.34 -17.88 18.52
C PHE A 271 7.36 -19.40 18.77
N GLY A 272 7.92 -20.16 17.83
CA GLY A 272 7.95 -21.62 17.84
C GLY A 272 7.09 -22.21 16.73
N THR A 273 7.53 -23.35 16.19
CA THR A 273 6.83 -24.07 15.10
C THR A 273 5.80 -25.08 15.60
N ASP A 274 5.64 -25.20 16.93
CA ASP A 274 4.64 -26.02 17.59
C ASP A 274 3.28 -25.31 17.67
N ALA A 275 2.23 -26.07 18.02
CA ALA A 275 0.86 -25.54 18.04
C ALA A 275 0.71 -24.35 19.01
N ALA A 276 1.40 -24.37 20.15
CA ALA A 276 1.37 -23.30 21.13
C ALA A 276 2.06 -22.02 20.61
N GLY A 277 3.22 -22.15 19.96
CA GLY A 277 3.92 -21.02 19.36
C GLY A 277 3.12 -20.37 18.22
N LEU A 278 2.53 -21.18 17.34
CA LEU A 278 1.69 -20.69 16.25
C LEU A 278 0.40 -20.01 16.76
N ASP A 279 -0.26 -20.57 17.78
CA ASP A 279 -1.42 -19.94 18.40
C ASP A 279 -1.05 -18.59 19.06
N ALA A 280 0.07 -18.53 19.78
CA ALA A 280 0.59 -17.29 20.37
C ALA A 280 0.94 -16.24 19.30
N PHE A 281 1.48 -16.66 18.14
CA PHE A 281 1.71 -15.77 17.00
C PHE A 281 0.38 -15.19 16.51
N GLN A 282 -0.61 -16.05 16.23
CA GLN A 282 -1.89 -15.64 15.67
C GLN A 282 -2.62 -14.64 16.57
N ASN A 283 -2.63 -14.87 17.88
CA ASN A 283 -3.38 -14.09 18.87
C ASN A 283 -2.58 -12.91 19.45
N SER A 284 -1.40 -12.60 18.90
CA SER A 284 -0.57 -11.49 19.37
C SER A 284 -1.23 -10.12 19.14
N GLY A 285 -1.11 -9.17 20.08
CA GLY A 285 -1.51 -7.79 19.80
C GLY A 285 -0.53 -7.04 18.89
N ASN A 286 0.73 -7.49 18.87
CA ASN A 286 1.81 -6.99 18.02
C ASN A 286 2.96 -8.01 18.07
N THR A 287 3.17 -8.75 16.97
CA THR A 287 4.04 -9.93 16.96
C THR A 287 5.50 -9.60 17.26
N LEU A 288 5.99 -8.49 16.70
CA LEU A 288 7.35 -8.00 16.94
C LEU A 288 7.53 -7.49 18.37
N GLY A 289 6.50 -6.87 18.94
CA GLY A 289 6.46 -6.42 20.33
C GLY A 289 6.56 -7.57 21.31
N ASP A 290 5.80 -8.65 21.08
CA ASP A 290 5.80 -9.85 21.93
C ASP A 290 7.16 -10.55 21.91
N LEU A 291 7.72 -10.77 20.72
CA LEU A 291 9.08 -11.32 20.58
C LEU A 291 10.13 -10.39 21.17
N GLY A 292 9.99 -9.08 20.99
CA GLY A 292 10.88 -8.07 21.57
C GLY A 292 10.94 -8.19 23.10
N ALA A 293 9.80 -8.40 23.75
CA ALA A 293 9.72 -8.59 25.20
C ALA A 293 10.41 -9.90 25.63
N GLY A 294 10.16 -11.00 24.93
CA GLY A 294 10.72 -12.32 25.25
C GLY A 294 12.23 -12.45 24.99
N TYR A 295 12.72 -11.85 23.91
CA TYR A 295 14.11 -12.02 23.46
C TYR A 295 15.07 -10.93 23.96
N ILE A 296 14.63 -9.68 24.10
CA ILE A 296 15.52 -8.56 24.47
C ILE A 296 15.08 -7.94 25.79
N GLY A 297 13.80 -7.67 25.92
CA GLY A 297 13.20 -7.14 27.14
C GLY A 297 12.15 -6.07 26.87
N GLN A 298 11.52 -5.62 27.96
CA GLN A 298 10.33 -4.79 27.91
C GLN A 298 10.54 -3.44 27.20
N TRP A 299 11.69 -2.80 27.41
CA TRP A 299 12.01 -1.51 26.77
C TRP A 299 12.05 -1.62 25.23
N PHE A 300 12.52 -2.76 24.71
CA PHE A 300 12.63 -3.01 23.28
C PHE A 300 11.27 -3.29 22.66
N SER A 301 10.42 -4.04 23.38
CA SER A 301 9.01 -4.24 23.04
C SER A 301 8.27 -2.90 22.88
N LEU A 302 8.40 -2.01 23.86
CA LEU A 302 7.78 -0.68 23.80
C LEU A 302 8.31 0.13 22.62
N LEU A 303 9.62 0.10 22.36
CA LEU A 303 10.22 0.80 21.23
C LEU A 303 9.65 0.31 19.89
N ILE A 304 9.60 -1.01 19.66
CA ILE A 304 9.15 -1.55 18.37
C ILE A 304 7.64 -1.35 18.16
N ILE A 305 6.83 -1.51 19.22
CA ILE A 305 5.39 -1.24 19.14
C ILE A 305 5.16 0.25 18.88
N PHE A 306 5.92 1.15 19.50
CA PHE A 306 5.82 2.58 19.21
C PHE A 306 6.11 2.88 17.74
N THR A 307 7.17 2.29 17.17
CA THR A 307 7.45 2.42 15.73
C THR A 307 6.33 1.86 14.86
N ALA A 308 5.69 0.76 15.28
CA ALA A 308 4.54 0.16 14.58
C ALA A 308 3.28 1.05 14.63
N ILE A 309 2.99 1.69 15.77
CA ILE A 309 1.89 2.67 15.91
C ILE A 309 2.10 3.82 14.93
N VAL A 310 3.31 4.38 14.91
CA VAL A 310 3.64 5.50 14.02
C VAL A 310 3.60 5.07 12.55
N SER A 311 4.04 3.85 12.24
CA SER A 311 3.98 3.27 10.89
C SER A 311 2.54 3.12 10.41
N ALA A 312 1.67 2.51 11.22
CA ALA A 312 0.25 2.33 10.93
C ALA A 312 -0.46 3.69 10.74
N PHE A 313 -0.27 4.63 11.66
CA PHE A 313 -0.87 5.96 11.57
C PHE A 313 -0.30 6.77 10.38
N GLY A 314 0.99 6.61 10.10
CA GLY A 314 1.66 7.21 8.95
C GLY A 314 1.08 6.71 7.63
N CYS A 315 0.81 5.40 7.52
CA CYS A 315 0.13 4.81 6.36
C CYS A 315 -1.29 5.38 6.20
N HIS A 316 -2.07 5.51 7.29
CA HIS A 316 -3.38 6.16 7.27
C HIS A 316 -3.30 7.59 6.75
N LEU A 317 -2.36 8.40 7.23
CA LEU A 317 -2.18 9.78 6.78
C LEU A 317 -1.80 9.85 5.29
N ALA A 318 -0.86 9.00 4.86
CA ALA A 318 -0.37 8.98 3.49
C ALA A 318 -1.48 8.57 2.51
N THR A 319 -2.19 7.47 2.79
CA THR A 319 -3.30 6.97 1.96
C THR A 319 -4.48 7.94 1.95
N SER A 320 -4.78 8.61 3.06
CA SER A 320 -5.81 9.66 3.12
C SER A 320 -5.44 10.89 2.29
N ALA A 321 -4.18 11.34 2.37
CA ALA A 321 -3.68 12.46 1.60
C ALA A 321 -3.70 12.15 0.09
N THR A 322 -3.23 10.97 -0.31
CA THR A 322 -3.22 10.53 -1.72
C THR A 322 -4.65 10.39 -2.26
N SER A 323 -5.55 9.77 -1.51
CA SER A 323 -6.98 9.67 -1.87
C SER A 323 -7.61 11.05 -2.02
N GLY A 324 -7.28 12.00 -1.13
CA GLY A 324 -7.75 13.39 -1.24
C GLY A 324 -7.27 14.09 -2.52
N ARG A 325 -6.02 13.86 -2.96
CA ARG A 325 -5.50 14.38 -4.24
C ARG A 325 -6.23 13.77 -5.44
N MET A 326 -6.54 12.47 -5.40
CA MET A 326 -7.31 11.80 -6.45
C MET A 326 -8.74 12.33 -6.53
N LEU A 327 -9.42 12.49 -5.39
CA LEU A 327 -10.75 13.08 -5.31
C LEU A 327 -10.78 14.54 -5.77
N PHE A 328 -9.72 15.30 -5.51
CA PHE A 328 -9.56 16.65 -6.04
C PHE A 328 -9.48 16.66 -7.57
N ALA A 329 -8.63 15.81 -8.16
CA ALA A 329 -8.48 15.70 -9.61
C ALA A 329 -9.82 15.30 -10.26
N PHE A 330 -10.50 14.31 -9.69
CA PHE A 330 -11.83 13.90 -10.11
C PHE A 330 -12.86 15.05 -10.04
N GLY A 331 -12.90 15.77 -8.91
CA GLY A 331 -13.81 16.90 -8.74
C GLY A 331 -13.55 18.05 -9.72
N ARG A 332 -12.27 18.34 -10.00
CA ARG A 332 -11.84 19.37 -10.96
C ARG A 332 -12.30 19.02 -12.38
N ASP A 333 -12.19 17.76 -12.75
CA ASP A 333 -12.58 17.25 -14.07
C ASP A 333 -14.09 16.97 -14.20
N GLY A 334 -14.88 17.38 -13.21
CA GLY A 334 -16.35 17.32 -13.22
C GLY A 334 -16.96 16.01 -12.69
N PHE A 335 -16.15 15.13 -12.09
CA PHE A 335 -16.59 13.91 -11.41
C PHE A 335 -16.63 14.14 -9.88
N GLY A 336 -17.72 14.75 -9.42
CA GLY A 336 -18.00 14.97 -7.99
C GLY A 336 -18.39 16.41 -7.64
N PRO A 337 -18.64 16.72 -6.36
CA PRO A 337 -18.95 18.08 -5.92
C PRO A 337 -17.80 19.05 -6.18
N LYS A 338 -18.11 20.25 -6.70
CA LYS A 338 -17.11 21.33 -6.94
C LYS A 338 -16.31 21.69 -5.69
N ALA A 339 -16.86 21.46 -4.50
CA ALA A 339 -16.18 21.71 -3.23
C ALA A 339 -14.91 20.86 -3.03
N LEU A 340 -14.81 19.69 -3.69
CA LEU A 340 -13.63 18.82 -3.64
C LEU A 340 -12.49 19.32 -4.53
N ALA A 341 -12.80 20.13 -5.54
CA ALA A 341 -11.84 20.74 -6.47
C ALA A 341 -11.18 22.03 -5.91
N HIS A 342 -11.26 22.26 -4.59
CA HIS A 342 -10.77 23.48 -3.95
C HIS A 342 -9.42 23.26 -3.26
N ILE A 343 -8.41 24.03 -3.64
CA ILE A 343 -7.09 24.07 -2.97
C ILE A 343 -7.13 25.07 -1.80
N HIS A 344 -6.62 24.70 -0.62
CA HIS A 344 -6.61 25.60 0.53
C HIS A 344 -5.38 26.52 0.52
N ALA A 345 -5.60 27.84 0.53
CA ALA A 345 -4.56 28.86 0.37
C ALA A 345 -3.40 28.77 1.39
N GLY A 346 -3.67 28.50 2.67
CA GLY A 346 -2.62 28.40 3.70
C GLY A 346 -1.83 27.08 3.71
N THR A 347 -2.20 26.13 2.87
CA THR A 347 -1.86 24.69 2.97
C THR A 347 -1.31 24.16 1.65
N GLY A 348 -1.69 24.75 0.52
CA GLY A 348 -1.28 24.33 -0.83
C GLY A 348 -1.92 23.01 -1.30
N GLY A 349 -2.56 22.24 -0.41
CA GLY A 349 -3.24 20.98 -0.73
C GLY A 349 -4.78 21.01 -0.70
N PRO A 350 -5.45 19.97 -1.24
CA PRO A 350 -6.91 19.83 -1.31
C PRO A 350 -7.52 19.37 0.03
N ARG A 351 -7.45 20.22 1.05
CA ARG A 351 -7.81 19.89 2.44
C ARG A 351 -9.21 19.29 2.60
N ARG A 352 -10.21 19.80 1.88
CA ARG A 352 -11.60 19.32 1.95
C ARG A 352 -11.75 17.88 1.45
N ALA A 353 -11.03 17.53 0.39
CA ALA A 353 -11.05 16.18 -0.16
C ALA A 353 -10.37 15.18 0.78
N THR A 354 -9.24 15.55 1.39
CA THR A 354 -8.60 14.72 2.43
C THR A 354 -9.49 14.56 3.66
N TRP A 355 -10.15 15.62 4.11
CA TRP A 355 -11.10 15.55 5.23
C TRP A 355 -12.27 14.61 4.94
N LEU A 356 -12.78 14.57 3.71
CA LEU A 356 -13.81 13.61 3.34
C LEU A 356 -13.31 12.17 3.53
N VAL A 357 -12.07 11.86 3.13
CA VAL A 357 -11.50 10.52 3.30
C VAL A 357 -11.33 10.16 4.76
N VAL A 358 -10.78 11.07 5.59
CA VAL A 358 -10.64 10.85 7.04
C VAL A 358 -12.01 10.68 7.71
N ALA A 359 -13.02 11.46 7.30
CA ALA A 359 -14.37 11.33 7.81
C ALA A 359 -15.00 9.98 7.43
N VAL A 360 -14.82 9.53 6.19
CA VAL A 360 -15.26 8.19 5.75
C VAL A 360 -14.57 7.11 6.57
N ALA A 361 -13.26 7.21 6.79
CA ALA A 361 -12.51 6.27 7.62
C ALA A 361 -13.09 6.16 9.03
N LEU A 362 -13.25 7.31 9.70
CA LEU A 362 -13.83 7.37 11.04
C LEU A 362 -15.24 6.80 11.10
N VAL A 363 -16.11 7.17 10.16
CA VAL A 363 -17.52 6.71 10.14
C VAL A 363 -17.59 5.21 9.93
N VAL A 364 -16.77 4.67 9.02
CA VAL A 364 -16.73 3.23 8.75
C VAL A 364 -16.22 2.47 9.97
N ASP A 365 -15.14 2.93 10.62
CA ASP A 365 -14.64 2.31 11.85
C ASP A 365 -15.69 2.34 12.97
N VAL A 366 -16.41 3.46 13.13
CA VAL A 366 -17.53 3.56 14.09
C VAL A 366 -18.64 2.56 13.77
N ILE A 367 -19.02 2.42 12.49
CA ILE A 367 -20.00 1.42 12.07
C ILE A 367 -19.51 0.02 12.42
N CYS A 368 -18.25 -0.30 12.12
CA CYS A 368 -17.67 -1.59 12.45
C CYS A 368 -17.69 -1.87 13.95
N GLY A 369 -17.27 -0.90 14.76
CA GLY A 369 -17.24 -1.05 16.22
C GLY A 369 -18.60 -1.12 16.88
N VAL A 370 -19.58 -0.35 16.41
CA VAL A 370 -20.95 -0.38 16.95
C VAL A 370 -21.68 -1.66 16.56
N LEU A 371 -21.47 -2.16 15.34
CA LEU A 371 -22.10 -3.39 14.87
C LEU A 371 -21.37 -4.66 15.34
N GLY A 372 -20.15 -4.52 15.89
CA GLY A 372 -19.30 -5.68 16.20
C GLY A 372 -18.92 -6.48 14.95
N TRP A 373 -18.93 -5.84 13.78
CA TRP A 373 -18.65 -6.45 12.49
C TRP A 373 -17.47 -5.72 11.83
N PRO A 374 -16.52 -6.41 11.20
CA PRO A 374 -16.47 -7.85 10.94
C PRO A 374 -15.96 -8.66 12.14
N ASP A 375 -16.32 -9.94 12.20
CA ASP A 375 -15.63 -10.92 13.03
C ASP A 375 -14.75 -11.79 12.12
N MET A 376 -13.43 -11.57 12.19
CA MET A 376 -12.42 -12.34 11.44
C MET A 376 -11.72 -13.38 12.31
N GLY A 377 -12.22 -13.62 13.54
CA GLY A 377 -11.65 -14.63 14.45
C GLY A 377 -10.30 -14.25 15.06
N THR A 378 -9.90 -12.98 15.03
CA THR A 378 -8.64 -12.51 15.63
C THR A 378 -8.76 -12.19 17.13
N GLY A 379 -9.99 -12.15 17.65
CA GLY A 379 -10.26 -11.73 19.04
C GLY A 379 -10.15 -10.23 19.30
N ASP A 380 -9.70 -9.43 18.32
CA ASP A 380 -9.60 -7.98 18.41
C ASP A 380 -10.43 -7.31 17.29
N PRO A 381 -11.49 -6.54 17.63
CA PRO A 381 -12.32 -5.87 16.64
C PRO A 381 -11.57 -4.91 15.71
N ALA A 382 -10.53 -4.24 16.20
CA ALA A 382 -9.75 -3.31 15.40
C ALA A 382 -8.86 -4.04 14.40
N ILE A 383 -8.29 -5.20 14.79
CA ILE A 383 -7.55 -6.08 13.87
C ILE A 383 -8.51 -6.71 12.84
N ASN A 384 -9.72 -7.10 13.24
CA ASN A 384 -10.74 -7.59 12.31
C ASN A 384 -11.09 -6.53 11.25
N THR A 385 -11.35 -5.30 11.67
CA THR A 385 -11.61 -4.17 10.76
C THR A 385 -10.41 -3.90 9.85
N TYR A 386 -9.18 -3.95 10.39
CA TYR A 386 -7.97 -3.84 9.59
C TYR A 386 -7.95 -4.89 8.46
N PHE A 387 -8.10 -6.18 8.77
CA PHE A 387 -8.02 -7.23 7.75
C PHE A 387 -9.10 -7.12 6.68
N LEU A 388 -10.33 -6.75 7.06
CA LEU A 388 -11.42 -6.55 6.10
C LEU A 388 -11.06 -5.48 5.06
N PHE A 389 -10.64 -4.30 5.51
CA PHE A 389 -10.36 -3.20 4.60
C PHE A 389 -8.97 -3.29 3.94
N ALA A 390 -8.01 -3.97 4.56
CA ALA A 390 -6.76 -4.34 3.92
C ALA A 390 -7.02 -5.29 2.74
N VAL A 391 -7.78 -6.36 2.93
CA VAL A 391 -8.11 -7.29 1.83
C VAL A 391 -8.98 -6.63 0.77
N ALA A 392 -10.02 -5.87 1.15
CA ALA A 392 -10.88 -5.17 0.20
C ALA A 392 -10.08 -4.14 -0.63
N GLY A 393 -9.26 -3.32 0.03
CA GLY A 393 -8.42 -2.33 -0.61
C GLY A 393 -7.38 -2.96 -1.54
N SER A 394 -6.77 -4.06 -1.10
CA SER A 394 -5.85 -4.82 -1.92
C SER A 394 -6.48 -5.43 -3.16
N VAL A 395 -7.72 -5.91 -3.09
CA VAL A 395 -8.45 -6.37 -4.29
C VAL A 395 -8.62 -5.23 -5.29
N CYS A 396 -8.98 -4.02 -4.82
CA CYS A 396 -9.05 -2.85 -5.70
C CYS A 396 -7.68 -2.53 -6.31
N LEU A 397 -6.61 -2.59 -5.52
CA LEU A 397 -5.25 -2.34 -5.98
C LEU A 397 -4.81 -3.36 -7.04
N MET A 398 -5.15 -4.63 -6.83
CA MET A 398 -4.86 -5.70 -7.78
C MET A 398 -5.60 -5.55 -9.11
N VAL A 399 -6.86 -5.10 -9.09
CA VAL A 399 -7.58 -4.77 -10.35
C VAL A 399 -6.87 -3.62 -11.07
N CYS A 400 -6.39 -2.62 -10.33
CA CYS A 400 -5.57 -1.54 -10.90
C CYS A 400 -4.27 -2.08 -11.50
N TYR A 401 -3.52 -2.91 -10.77
CA TYR A 401 -2.29 -3.51 -11.25
C TYR A 401 -2.51 -4.44 -12.45
N LEU A 402 -3.61 -5.18 -12.51
CA LEU A 402 -3.97 -5.99 -13.67
C LEU A 402 -4.08 -5.12 -14.94
N LEU A 403 -4.63 -3.92 -14.83
CA LEU A 403 -4.67 -2.97 -15.94
C LEU A 403 -3.27 -2.45 -16.30
N VAL A 404 -2.37 -2.30 -15.32
CA VAL A 404 -0.96 -1.97 -15.56
C VAL A 404 -0.24 -3.10 -16.29
N GLU A 405 -0.50 -4.37 -15.94
CA GLU A 405 0.02 -5.53 -16.66
C GLU A 405 -0.45 -5.56 -18.11
N VAL A 406 -1.75 -5.34 -18.33
CA VAL A 406 -2.34 -5.26 -19.67
C VAL A 406 -1.73 -4.08 -20.44
N ALA A 407 -1.53 -2.93 -19.79
CA ALA A 407 -0.89 -1.76 -20.38
C ALA A 407 0.56 -2.04 -20.78
N ALA A 408 1.34 -2.72 -19.94
CA ALA A 408 2.71 -3.09 -20.21
C ALA A 408 2.83 -4.11 -21.36
N ALA A 409 1.91 -5.09 -21.41
CA ALA A 409 1.81 -6.04 -22.52
C ALA A 409 1.43 -5.33 -23.83
N TRP A 410 0.44 -4.43 -23.79
CA TRP A 410 0.00 -3.63 -24.94
C TRP A 410 1.13 -2.73 -25.46
N PHE A 411 1.92 -2.13 -24.56
CA PHE A 411 3.03 -1.25 -24.90
C PHE A 411 4.12 -1.96 -25.74
N VAL A 412 4.23 -3.29 -25.68
CA VAL A 412 5.16 -4.09 -26.51
C VAL A 412 4.88 -3.94 -28.00
N GLY A 413 3.60 -3.80 -28.37
CA GLY A 413 3.17 -3.62 -29.76
C GLY A 413 3.32 -2.19 -30.27
N ALA A 414 3.60 -1.20 -29.40
CA ALA A 414 3.65 0.19 -29.80
C ALA A 414 4.94 0.50 -30.60
N PRO A 415 4.91 1.37 -31.64
CA PRO A 415 6.11 1.75 -32.40
C PRO A 415 7.22 2.34 -31.52
N LYS A 416 6.85 3.07 -30.46
CA LYS A 416 7.74 3.64 -29.44
C LYS A 416 8.53 2.57 -28.67
N PHE A 417 8.06 1.32 -28.66
CA PHE A 417 8.73 0.19 -28.01
C PHE A 417 10.14 -0.07 -28.55
N ALA A 418 10.29 -0.04 -29.88
CA ALA A 418 11.56 -0.36 -30.54
C ALA A 418 12.64 0.68 -30.22
N HIS A 419 12.25 1.94 -30.06
CA HIS A 419 13.16 3.05 -29.72
C HIS A 419 13.76 2.94 -28.32
N VAL A 420 13.02 2.42 -27.34
CA VAL A 420 13.42 2.44 -25.92
C VAL A 420 14.12 1.15 -25.49
N HIS A 421 13.69 0.00 -26.01
CA HIS A 421 14.20 -1.31 -25.60
C HIS A 421 15.14 -1.94 -26.65
N GLY A 422 15.47 -1.21 -27.72
CA GLY A 422 16.38 -1.68 -28.77
C GLY A 422 15.88 -2.91 -29.53
N GLY A 423 14.58 -3.21 -29.49
CA GLY A 423 13.96 -4.39 -30.12
C GLY A 423 14.30 -5.75 -29.47
N ALA A 424 15.36 -5.85 -28.68
CA ALA A 424 15.69 -7.01 -27.88
C ALA A 424 14.72 -7.11 -26.68
N SER A 425 14.23 -8.32 -26.39
CA SER A 425 13.27 -8.64 -25.32
C SER A 425 11.77 -8.47 -25.61
N LYS A 426 11.30 -8.43 -26.87
CA LYS A 426 9.84 -8.49 -27.15
C LYS A 426 9.15 -9.66 -26.44
N VAL A 427 9.78 -10.84 -26.42
CA VAL A 427 9.27 -12.05 -25.77
C VAL A 427 9.18 -11.87 -24.25
N ALA A 428 10.28 -11.53 -23.56
CA ALA A 428 10.26 -11.27 -22.12
C ALA A 428 9.32 -10.09 -21.78
N GLY A 429 9.24 -9.12 -22.69
CA GLY A 429 8.37 -7.98 -22.61
C GLY A 429 6.89 -8.29 -22.65
N LEU A 430 6.49 -9.38 -23.27
CA LEU A 430 5.10 -9.84 -23.27
C LEU A 430 4.89 -10.91 -22.20
N ALA A 431 5.83 -11.85 -22.07
CA ALA A 431 5.74 -12.97 -21.14
C ALA A 431 5.73 -12.52 -19.67
N LEU A 432 6.61 -11.60 -19.26
CA LEU A 432 6.68 -11.18 -17.85
C LEU A 432 5.40 -10.45 -17.40
N PRO A 433 4.85 -9.48 -18.15
CA PRO A 433 3.57 -8.88 -17.78
C PRO A 433 2.40 -9.86 -17.80
N LEU A 434 2.36 -10.80 -18.76
CA LEU A 434 1.30 -11.82 -18.79
C LEU A 434 1.41 -12.80 -17.61
N LEU A 435 2.62 -13.13 -17.18
CA LEU A 435 2.84 -13.92 -15.97
C LEU A 435 2.41 -13.14 -14.71
N GLY A 436 2.74 -11.85 -14.63
CA GLY A 436 2.24 -10.96 -13.57
C GLY A 436 0.71 -10.90 -13.54
N ALA A 437 0.07 -10.74 -14.69
CA ALA A 437 -1.38 -10.77 -14.83
C ALA A 437 -1.97 -12.13 -14.39
N ALA A 438 -1.34 -13.24 -14.79
CA ALA A 438 -1.77 -14.58 -14.39
C ALA A 438 -1.67 -14.77 -12.87
N VAL A 439 -0.59 -14.31 -12.24
CA VAL A 439 -0.45 -14.29 -10.78
C VAL A 439 -1.60 -13.49 -10.16
N ILE A 440 -1.84 -12.26 -10.60
CA ILE A 440 -2.95 -11.43 -10.08
C ILE A 440 -4.30 -12.13 -10.22
N LEU A 441 -4.58 -12.77 -11.37
CA LEU A 441 -5.84 -13.48 -11.59
C LEU A 441 -6.01 -14.69 -10.66
N VAL A 442 -4.95 -15.47 -10.46
CA VAL A 442 -4.93 -16.56 -9.47
C VAL A 442 -5.18 -16.00 -8.08
N VAL A 443 -4.53 -14.89 -7.74
CA VAL A 443 -4.67 -14.23 -6.44
C VAL A 443 -6.11 -13.75 -6.21
N LEU A 444 -6.75 -13.12 -7.19
CA LEU A 444 -8.16 -12.72 -7.09
C LEU A 444 -9.08 -13.93 -6.96
N TRP A 445 -8.83 -14.99 -7.74
CA TRP A 445 -9.63 -16.20 -7.67
C TRP A 445 -9.62 -16.84 -6.28
N PHE A 446 -8.44 -17.03 -5.69
CA PHE A 446 -8.31 -17.65 -4.37
C PHE A 446 -8.83 -16.76 -3.22
N ASN A 447 -8.83 -15.44 -3.37
CA ASN A 447 -9.52 -14.55 -2.42
C ASN A 447 -11.04 -14.73 -2.50
N VAL A 448 -11.60 -14.85 -3.71
CA VAL A 448 -13.05 -14.78 -3.92
C VAL A 448 -13.75 -16.13 -3.84
N LYS A 449 -13.07 -17.23 -4.19
CA LYS A 449 -13.70 -18.56 -4.34
C LYS A 449 -14.36 -19.08 -3.06
N ASP A 450 -13.82 -18.71 -1.90
CA ASP A 450 -14.32 -19.13 -0.59
C ASP A 450 -15.19 -18.04 0.07
N ALA A 451 -15.44 -16.92 -0.61
CA ALA A 451 -16.28 -15.84 -0.12
C ALA A 451 -17.76 -16.25 -0.18
N GLN A 452 -18.31 -16.67 0.96
CA GLN A 452 -19.71 -17.11 1.10
C GLN A 452 -20.65 -15.94 1.43
N GLU A 453 -20.15 -14.93 2.14
CA GLU A 453 -20.94 -13.78 2.59
C GLU A 453 -20.88 -12.62 1.62
N TRP A 454 -22.02 -11.93 1.41
CA TRP A 454 -22.08 -10.74 0.55
C TRP A 454 -21.17 -9.60 1.03
N ALA A 455 -20.88 -9.54 2.33
CA ALA A 455 -20.01 -8.54 2.93
C ALA A 455 -18.54 -9.00 3.07
N ALA A 456 -18.18 -10.15 2.49
CA ALA A 456 -16.81 -10.65 2.53
C ALA A 456 -15.83 -9.62 1.96
N ALA A 457 -14.68 -9.46 2.62
CA ALA A 457 -13.64 -8.48 2.27
C ALA A 457 -13.34 -8.37 0.75
N PRO A 458 -13.05 -9.47 0.03
CA PRO A 458 -12.69 -9.37 -1.38
C PRO A 458 -13.87 -8.94 -2.27
N LEU A 459 -15.11 -9.28 -1.89
CA LEU A 459 -16.30 -8.87 -2.62
C LEU A 459 -16.53 -7.37 -2.50
N LEU A 460 -16.31 -6.78 -1.33
CA LEU A 460 -16.39 -5.32 -1.15
C LEU A 460 -15.46 -4.57 -2.11
N GLY A 461 -14.23 -5.05 -2.26
CA GLY A 461 -13.27 -4.51 -3.23
C GLY A 461 -13.74 -4.67 -4.68
N LEU A 462 -14.30 -5.83 -5.04
CA LEU A 462 -14.87 -6.07 -6.37
C LEU A 462 -16.11 -5.22 -6.63
N TYR A 463 -16.98 -4.97 -5.64
CA TYR A 463 -18.14 -4.10 -5.79
C TYR A 463 -17.71 -2.66 -6.08
N TRP A 464 -16.68 -2.17 -5.39
CA TRP A 464 -16.10 -0.87 -5.69
C TRP A 464 -15.57 -0.80 -7.14
N CYS A 465 -14.82 -1.82 -7.57
CA CYS A 465 -14.34 -1.92 -8.94
C CYS A 465 -15.50 -2.01 -9.95
N ALA A 466 -16.56 -2.78 -9.66
CA ALA A 466 -17.73 -2.87 -10.52
C ALA A 466 -18.42 -1.52 -10.68
N ILE A 467 -18.58 -0.75 -9.60
CA ILE A 467 -19.10 0.62 -9.64
C ILE A 467 -18.21 1.50 -10.53
N GLY A 468 -16.89 1.46 -10.33
CA GLY A 468 -15.94 2.21 -11.15
C GLY A 468 -16.04 1.87 -12.64
N LEU A 469 -16.21 0.59 -12.97
CA LEU A 469 -16.37 0.11 -14.34
C LEU A 469 -17.69 0.59 -14.95
N VAL A 470 -18.80 0.48 -14.21
CA VAL A 470 -20.12 0.99 -14.64
C VAL A 470 -20.04 2.48 -14.92
N ILE A 471 -19.37 3.25 -14.06
CA ILE A 471 -19.17 4.70 -14.25
C ILE A 471 -18.31 4.97 -15.49
N ALA A 472 -17.21 4.24 -15.68
CA ALA A 472 -16.35 4.35 -16.86
C ALA A 472 -17.09 4.03 -18.18
N ILE A 473 -18.11 3.16 -18.11
CA ILE A 473 -18.96 2.77 -19.24
C ILE A 473 -20.07 3.80 -19.47
N ALA A 474 -20.89 4.07 -18.46
CA ALA A 474 -22.10 4.89 -18.54
C ALA A 474 -21.79 6.39 -18.66
N ALA A 475 -20.82 6.89 -17.90
CA ALA A 475 -20.39 8.29 -17.95
C ALA A 475 -19.23 8.48 -18.94
N SER A 476 -19.29 7.82 -20.10
CA SER A 476 -18.17 7.75 -21.06
C SER A 476 -17.59 9.10 -21.46
N ARG A 477 -18.41 10.16 -21.55
CA ARG A 477 -17.94 11.53 -21.85
C ARG A 477 -17.22 12.20 -20.68
N ILE A 478 -17.58 11.88 -19.44
CA ILE A 478 -16.92 12.39 -18.23
C ILE A 478 -15.66 11.57 -17.98
N ALA A 479 -15.74 10.24 -18.01
CA ALA A 479 -14.56 9.37 -17.91
C ALA A 479 -13.52 9.67 -19.00
N LYS A 480 -13.97 9.95 -20.23
CA LYS A 480 -13.09 10.40 -21.31
C LYS A 480 -12.53 11.79 -21.04
N ARG A 481 -13.32 12.75 -20.55
CA ARG A 481 -12.82 14.09 -20.21
C ARG A 481 -11.83 14.10 -19.05
N VAL A 482 -12.12 13.38 -17.97
CA VAL A 482 -11.22 13.18 -16.83
C VAL A 482 -9.94 12.52 -17.34
N GLY A 483 -10.05 11.41 -18.06
CA GLY A 483 -8.88 10.75 -18.61
C GLY A 483 -8.13 11.60 -19.65
N GLU A 484 -8.79 12.43 -20.46
CA GLU A 484 -8.15 13.33 -21.44
C GLU A 484 -7.49 14.54 -20.79
N SER A 485 -8.16 15.16 -19.81
CA SER A 485 -7.62 16.25 -18.97
C SER A 485 -6.33 15.79 -18.32
N LEU A 486 -6.40 14.63 -17.66
CA LEU A 486 -5.25 13.94 -17.10
C LEU A 486 -4.22 13.64 -18.19
N THR A 487 -4.58 13.02 -19.32
CA THR A 487 -3.61 12.71 -20.40
C THR A 487 -2.92 13.97 -20.97
N ARG A 488 -3.62 15.11 -21.05
CA ARG A 488 -3.10 16.39 -21.56
C ARG A 488 -2.17 17.08 -20.58
N GLU A 489 -2.49 17.06 -19.29
CA GLU A 489 -1.57 17.54 -18.24
C GLU A 489 -0.28 16.71 -18.20
N LEU A 490 -0.33 15.46 -18.67
CA LEU A 490 0.81 14.54 -18.69
C LEU A 490 1.63 14.62 -20.01
N ASP A 491 1.30 15.53 -20.94
CA ASP A 491 1.95 15.68 -22.26
C ASP A 491 2.00 14.39 -23.10
N LEU A 492 1.05 13.46 -22.88
CA LEU A 492 1.01 12.14 -23.53
C LEU A 492 0.13 12.10 -24.79
N ALA A 493 -0.46 13.23 -25.19
CA ALA A 493 -1.21 13.30 -26.44
C ALA A 493 -0.25 13.18 -27.63
N PRO A 494 -0.55 12.37 -28.67
CA PRO A 494 0.13 12.53 -29.94
C PRO A 494 -0.08 13.97 -30.43
N PRO A 495 0.95 14.62 -31.02
CA PRO A 495 0.76 15.94 -31.59
C PRO A 495 -0.41 15.86 -32.55
N VAL A 496 -1.41 16.72 -32.33
CA VAL A 496 -2.53 16.87 -33.25
C VAL A 496 -1.89 17.34 -34.56
N THR A 497 -1.75 16.43 -35.51
CA THR A 497 -1.32 16.79 -36.86
C THR A 497 -2.38 17.74 -37.43
N PRO A 498 -1.97 18.90 -37.96
CA PRO A 498 -2.90 19.91 -38.47
C PRO A 498 -3.74 19.41 -39.64
#